data_AF-A0A258GPT9-F1
#
_entry.id   AF-A0A258GPT9-F1
#
_cell.length_a   1.000
_cell.length_b   1.000
_cell.length_c   1.000
_cell.angle_alpha   90.00
_cell.angle_beta   90.00
_cell.angle_gamma   90.00
#
_symmetry.space_group_name_H-M   'P 1'
#
loop_
_entity.id
_entity.type
_entity.pdbx_description
1 polymer ?
#
loop_
_entity_poly.entity_id
_entity_poly.type
_entity_poly.pdbx_seq_one_letter_code
_entity_poly.pdbx_strand_id
1 'polypeptide(L)'
;MEAASTISSNTLSFQPMARFLLGFVLGRRSSIEMPKIALVRSAKWVETQTKPGLYPVGGVNGLCLQVANRISRSWVLRATMPDGRRRDMGLGPYPLVSLLQAREAARLARLAIRDGVDPI
;
A
#
# COMPACT_ATOMS: atom_id res chain seq x y z
N MET A 1 -30.44 -64.27 -13.17
CA MET A 1 -29.17 -65.03 -13.06
C MET A 1 -28.48 -64.87 -14.39
N GLU A 2 -27.43 -64.09 -14.61
CA GLU A 2 -26.43 -63.40 -13.79
C GLU A 2 -25.80 -62.38 -14.76
N ALA A 3 -25.92 -61.06 -14.52
CA ALA A 3 -24.80 -60.17 -14.14
C ALA A 3 -23.55 -60.28 -15.07
N ALA A 4 -22.89 -59.23 -15.56
CA ALA A 4 -23.01 -57.80 -15.44
C ALA A 4 -22.13 -57.14 -16.53
N SER A 5 -22.53 -55.93 -16.91
CA SER A 5 -21.77 -54.86 -17.59
C SER A 5 -20.29 -54.73 -17.18
N THR A 6 -19.38 -54.42 -18.14
CA THR A 6 -18.10 -53.68 -17.95
C THR A 6 -17.54 -53.30 -19.34
N ILE A 7 -17.73 -52.09 -19.87
CA ILE A 7 -17.03 -50.79 -19.68
C ILE A 7 -15.79 -50.59 -20.59
N SER A 8 -16.04 -49.74 -21.60
CA SER A 8 -15.20 -48.75 -22.28
C SER A 8 -13.75 -48.55 -21.79
N SER A 9 -12.80 -48.72 -22.70
CA SER A 9 -11.39 -48.32 -22.58
C SER A 9 -11.25 -46.80 -22.70
N ASN A 10 -11.36 -46.10 -21.56
CA ASN A 10 -11.17 -44.66 -21.45
C ASN A 10 -9.70 -44.30 -21.17
N THR A 11 -9.08 -43.67 -22.17
CA THR A 11 -8.17 -42.50 -22.11
C THR A 11 -7.08 -42.45 -21.03
N LEU A 12 -5.84 -42.54 -21.54
CA LEU A 12 -4.58 -42.11 -20.93
C LEU A 12 -4.67 -40.70 -20.32
N SER A 13 -4.36 -40.58 -19.04
CA SER A 13 -3.65 -39.46 -18.41
C SER A 13 -3.96 -39.48 -16.91
N PHE A 14 -3.02 -39.89 -16.05
CA PHE A 14 -2.82 -39.26 -14.75
C PHE A 14 -1.48 -39.72 -14.14
N GLN A 15 -0.71 -38.74 -13.67
CA GLN A 15 0.68 -38.81 -13.21
C GLN A 15 0.86 -39.64 -11.91
N PRO A 16 1.98 -40.38 -11.73
CA PRO A 16 2.31 -40.97 -10.44
C PRO A 16 3.04 -39.96 -9.52
N MET A 17 2.42 -39.70 -8.37
CA MET A 17 2.98 -39.73 -7.02
C MET A 17 4.36 -39.08 -6.76
N ALA A 18 4.35 -37.91 -6.13
CA ALA A 18 5.41 -37.47 -5.21
C ALA A 18 4.81 -36.76 -4.00
N ARG A 19 4.36 -37.55 -3.02
CA ARG A 19 4.04 -37.10 -1.67
C ARG A 19 5.23 -37.49 -0.78
N PHE A 20 6.14 -36.55 -0.55
CA PHE A 20 7.17 -36.67 0.47
C PHE A 20 7.01 -35.51 1.47
N LEU A 21 6.52 -35.85 2.65
CA LEU A 21 6.46 -34.99 3.82
C LEU A 21 7.87 -34.81 4.38
N LEU A 22 8.34 -33.57 4.53
CA LEU A 22 9.03 -33.18 5.76
C LEU A 22 8.81 -31.69 6.03
N GLY A 23 8.19 -31.41 7.18
CA GLY A 23 7.89 -30.09 7.65
C GLY A 23 9.15 -29.25 7.84
N PHE A 24 9.21 -28.14 7.10
CA PHE A 24 10.11 -27.04 7.42
C PHE A 24 9.40 -26.11 8.41
N VAL A 25 9.52 -26.49 9.69
CA VAL A 25 9.79 -25.62 10.84
C VAL A 25 9.18 -24.21 10.78
N LEU A 26 8.07 -24.07 11.52
CA LEU A 26 7.73 -22.95 12.40
C LEU A 26 8.18 -21.54 11.98
N GLY A 27 7.19 -20.75 11.57
CA GLY A 27 6.89 -19.53 12.32
C GLY A 27 7.77 -18.32 12.04
N ARG A 28 7.55 -17.67 10.90
CA ARG A 28 7.66 -16.20 10.83
C ARG A 28 6.28 -15.59 10.68
N ARG A 29 5.43 -15.85 11.67
CA ARG A 29 4.18 -15.12 11.89
C ARG A 29 4.58 -13.72 12.38
N SER A 30 4.98 -12.88 11.43
CA SER A 30 5.22 -11.45 11.67
C SER A 30 3.87 -10.76 11.78
N SER A 31 3.09 -11.09 12.81
CA SER A 31 2.14 -10.13 13.38
C SER A 31 2.97 -9.07 14.09
N ILE A 32 3.71 -8.28 13.29
CA ILE A 32 4.01 -6.92 13.70
C ILE A 32 2.63 -6.28 13.59
N GLU A 33 1.94 -6.14 14.72
CA GLU A 33 0.92 -5.09 14.82
C GLU A 33 1.61 -3.83 14.34
N MET A 34 1.32 -3.46 13.09
CA MET A 34 1.93 -2.30 12.51
C MET A 34 1.44 -1.12 13.32
N PRO A 35 2.32 -0.27 13.87
CA PRO A 35 1.85 1.00 14.39
C PRO A 35 1.04 1.65 13.26
N LYS A 36 -0.16 2.16 13.58
CA LYS A 36 -1.06 2.83 12.61
C LYS A 36 -0.45 4.15 12.08
N ILE A 37 0.86 4.33 12.22
CA ILE A 37 1.69 5.47 11.88
C ILE A 37 2.77 4.97 10.94
N ALA A 38 2.80 5.50 9.72
CA ALA A 38 3.81 5.14 8.75
C ALA A 38 5.22 5.54 9.22
N LEU A 39 6.19 4.65 9.01
CA LEU A 39 7.60 4.92 9.27
C LEU A 39 8.04 6.18 8.50
N VAL A 40 8.78 7.06 9.18
CA VAL A 40 9.36 8.25 8.56
C VAL A 40 10.37 7.81 7.49
N ARG A 41 10.11 8.18 6.24
CA ARG A 41 10.97 7.86 5.09
C ARG A 41 11.99 8.96 4.82
N SER A 42 13.12 8.59 4.23
CA SER A 42 14.15 9.51 3.75
C SER A 42 13.87 9.94 2.30
N ALA A 43 14.46 11.06 1.88
CA ALA A 43 14.32 11.58 0.51
C ALA A 43 14.81 10.56 -0.55
N LYS A 44 15.93 9.87 -0.26
CA LYS A 44 16.45 8.81 -1.12
C LYS A 44 15.46 7.67 -1.36
N TRP A 45 14.65 7.32 -0.35
CA TRP A 45 13.62 6.29 -0.52
C TRP A 45 12.49 6.73 -1.44
N VAL A 46 12.13 8.02 -1.39
CA VAL A 46 11.12 8.67 -2.25
C VAL A 46 11.57 8.65 -3.72
N GLU A 47 12.85 8.93 -3.97
CA GLU A 47 13.44 8.91 -5.31
C GLU A 47 13.33 7.54 -5.99
N THR A 48 13.52 6.46 -5.22
CA THR A 48 13.44 5.08 -5.71
C THR A 48 12.02 4.67 -6.09
N GLN A 49 10.98 5.35 -5.58
CA GLN A 49 9.60 5.00 -5.92
C GLN A 49 9.27 5.43 -7.35
N THR A 50 9.01 4.42 -8.17
CA THR A 50 8.72 4.53 -9.62
C THR A 50 7.46 3.77 -10.02
N LYS A 51 7.01 2.83 -9.19
CA LYS A 51 5.79 2.06 -9.41
C LYS A 51 4.58 2.95 -9.12
N PRO A 52 3.53 2.92 -9.94
CA PRO A 52 2.31 3.64 -9.64
C PRO A 52 1.70 3.18 -8.32
N GLY A 53 1.22 4.14 -7.52
CA GLY A 53 0.63 3.85 -6.21
C GLY A 53 0.70 5.01 -5.24
N LEU A 54 0.13 4.80 -4.06
CA LEU A 54 0.13 5.75 -2.95
C LEU A 54 1.09 5.27 -1.86
N TYR A 55 2.17 6.03 -1.64
CA TYR A 55 3.25 5.66 -0.74
C TYR A 55 3.25 6.53 0.50
N PRO A 56 2.93 5.99 1.69
CA PRO A 56 3.01 6.77 2.92
C PRO A 56 4.48 7.04 3.27
N VAL A 57 4.83 8.32 3.38
CA VAL A 57 6.21 8.77 3.68
C VAL A 57 6.46 9.05 5.15
N GLY A 58 5.40 9.05 5.97
CA GLY A 58 5.48 9.31 7.40
C GLY A 58 5.94 10.73 7.73
N GLY A 59 6.19 10.98 9.02
CA GLY A 59 6.56 12.30 9.55
C GLY A 59 5.35 13.20 9.82
N VAL A 60 4.35 13.19 8.94
CA VAL A 60 3.05 13.83 9.18
C VAL A 60 1.94 12.80 8.90
N ASN A 61 0.94 12.75 9.79
CA ASN A 61 -0.16 11.82 9.68
C ASN A 61 -0.98 12.08 8.41
N GLY A 62 -1.01 11.10 7.52
CA GLY A 62 -1.73 11.16 6.25
C GLY A 62 -0.89 11.63 5.05
N LEU A 63 0.38 12.00 5.26
CA LEU A 63 1.26 12.44 4.16
C LEU A 63 1.71 11.26 3.31
N CYS A 64 1.44 11.34 2.01
CA CYS A 64 1.72 10.32 1.03
C CYS A 64 2.35 10.92 -0.24
N LEU A 65 3.18 10.14 -0.91
CA LEU A 65 3.61 10.37 -2.29
C LEU A 65 2.69 9.57 -3.21
N GLN A 66 1.93 10.26 -4.05
CA GLN A 66 1.19 9.66 -5.13
C GLN A 66 2.11 9.57 -6.36
N VAL A 67 2.32 8.36 -6.85
CA VAL A 67 3.05 8.09 -8.09
C VAL A 67 2.00 7.70 -9.12
N ALA A 68 1.76 8.56 -10.12
CA ALA A 68 0.82 8.26 -11.19
C ALA A 68 1.53 7.49 -12.32
N ASN A 69 2.74 7.92 -12.69
CA ASN A 69 3.64 7.17 -13.56
C ASN A 69 5.10 7.43 -13.16
N ARG A 70 6.06 6.92 -13.93
CA ARG A 70 7.50 7.05 -13.62
C ARG A 70 7.98 8.51 -13.53
N ILE A 71 7.26 9.44 -14.17
CA ILE A 71 7.63 10.86 -14.33
C ILE A 71 6.72 11.75 -13.47
N SER A 72 5.42 11.46 -13.40
CA SER A 72 4.43 12.24 -12.64
C SER A 72 4.26 11.71 -11.22
N ARG A 73 4.69 12.54 -10.28
CA ARG A 73 4.60 12.29 -8.84
C ARG A 73 4.07 13.54 -8.16
N SER A 74 3.20 13.37 -7.18
CA SER A 74 2.59 14.45 -6.42
C SER A 74 2.54 14.11 -4.93
N TRP A 75 2.65 15.14 -4.10
CA TRP A 75 2.43 15.03 -2.67
C TRP A 75 0.95 15.15 -2.37
N VAL A 76 0.44 14.22 -1.56
CA VAL A 76 -0.96 14.19 -1.14
C VAL A 76 -1.04 14.04 0.37
N LEU A 77 -1.83 14.89 1.01
CA LEU A 77 -2.20 14.77 2.41
C LEU A 77 -3.61 14.24 2.52
N ARG A 78 -3.76 13.07 3.14
CA ARG A 78 -5.06 12.49 3.47
C ARG A 78 -5.46 12.92 4.87
N ALA A 79 -6.45 13.79 4.99
CA ALA A 79 -6.90 14.31 6.27
C ALA A 79 -8.43 14.21 6.41
N THR A 80 -8.88 14.08 7.66
CA THR A 80 -10.29 14.25 7.98
C THR A 80 -10.54 15.73 8.17
N MET A 81 -11.46 16.28 7.39
CA MET A 81 -11.86 17.68 7.47
C MET A 81 -12.79 17.91 8.68
N PRO A 82 -13.05 19.17 9.07
CA PRO A 82 -13.96 19.48 10.18
C PRO A 82 -15.39 18.96 9.95
N ASP A 83 -15.81 18.78 8.69
CA ASP A 83 -17.09 18.16 8.30
C ASP A 83 -17.14 16.63 8.55
N GLY A 84 -16.07 16.04 9.09
CA GLY A 84 -15.94 14.60 9.36
C GLY A 84 -15.61 13.76 8.13
N ARG A 85 -15.51 14.36 6.93
CA ARG A 85 -15.23 13.65 5.69
C ARG A 85 -13.73 13.55 5.46
N ARG A 86 -13.29 12.40 4.95
CA ARG A 86 -11.89 12.21 4.53
C ARG A 86 -11.70 12.77 3.13
N ARG A 87 -10.72 13.66 2.98
CA ARG A 87 -10.34 14.25 1.69
C ARG A 87 -8.84 14.12 1.46
N ASP A 88 -8.49 14.08 0.18
CA ASP A 88 -7.12 14.02 -0.30
C ASP A 88 -6.75 15.42 -0.80
N MET A 89 -5.77 16.06 -0.16
CA MET A 89 -5.28 17.39 -0.49
C MET A 89 -3.96 17.29 -1.26
N GLY A 90 -3.89 17.91 -2.45
CA GLY A 90 -2.62 18.04 -3.17
C GLY A 90 -1.73 19.09 -2.51
N LEU A 91 -0.50 18.71 -2.16
CA LEU A 91 0.52 19.62 -1.61
C LEU A 91 1.53 20.09 -2.67
N GLY A 92 1.41 19.59 -3.90
CA GLY A 92 2.22 20.00 -5.05
C GLY A 92 2.98 18.85 -5.74
N PRO A 93 3.60 19.12 -6.90
CA PRO A 93 4.31 18.11 -7.67
C PRO A 93 5.72 17.83 -7.12
N TYR A 94 6.13 16.57 -7.18
CA TYR A 94 7.51 16.15 -6.97
C TYR A 94 8.24 16.13 -8.33
N PRO A 95 9.50 16.63 -8.46
CA PRO A 95 10.43 17.04 -7.40
C PRO A 95 10.41 18.54 -7.04
N LEU A 96 9.54 19.35 -7.66
CA LEU A 96 9.48 20.80 -7.43
C LEU A 96 9.25 21.13 -5.95
N VAL A 97 8.37 20.38 -5.29
CA VAL A 97 8.20 20.40 -3.84
C VAL A 97 9.04 19.28 -3.23
N SER A 98 10.03 19.66 -2.43
CA SER A 98 10.88 18.71 -1.72
C SER A 98 10.14 17.99 -0.59
N LEU A 99 10.67 16.87 -0.10
CA LEU A 99 10.10 16.15 1.05
C LEU A 99 9.99 17.03 2.30
N LEU A 100 10.95 17.93 2.52
CA LEU A 100 10.93 18.86 3.65
C LEU A 100 9.78 19.85 3.52
N GLN A 101 9.65 20.49 2.36
CA GLN A 101 8.56 21.43 2.07
C GLN A 101 7.19 20.75 2.13
N ALA A 102 7.07 19.52 1.61
CA ALA A 102 5.84 18.75 1.69
C ALA A 102 5.45 18.45 3.16
N ARG A 103 6.42 18.17 4.04
CA ARG A 103 6.16 17.98 5.48
C ARG A 103 5.72 19.27 6.15
N GLU A 104 6.33 20.39 5.80
CA GLU A 104 5.96 21.69 6.34
C GLU A 104 4.56 22.10 5.90
N ALA A 105 4.26 22.02 4.60
CA ALA A 105 2.92 22.25 4.05
C ALA A 105 1.87 21.34 4.70
N ALA A 106 2.19 20.06 4.90
CA ALA A 106 1.29 19.12 5.57
C ALA A 106 1.03 19.48 7.05
N ARG A 107 2.02 20.04 7.76
CA ARG A 107 1.84 20.53 9.14
C ARG A 107 0.95 21.76 9.16
N LEU A 108 1.19 22.73 8.27
CA LEU A 108 0.38 23.94 8.15
C LEU A 108 -1.08 23.61 7.79
N ALA A 109 -1.29 22.71 6.83
CA ALA A 109 -2.63 22.23 6.47
C ALA A 109 -3.35 21.58 7.67
N ARG A 110 -2.64 20.77 8.47
CA ARG A 110 -3.21 20.18 9.69
C ARG A 110 -3.53 21.21 10.77
N LEU A 111 -2.70 22.25 10.90
CA LEU A 111 -2.95 23.36 11.80
C LEU A 111 -4.23 24.09 11.39
N ALA A 112 -4.37 24.42 10.11
CA ALA A 112 -5.57 25.05 9.56
C ALA A 112 -6.85 24.20 9.80
N ILE A 113 -6.79 22.89 9.53
CA ILE A 113 -7.91 21.95 9.79
C ILE A 113 -8.30 21.97 11.27
N ARG A 114 -7.30 21.96 12.18
CA ARG A 114 -7.55 22.00 13.63
C ARG A 114 -8.21 23.31 14.04
N ASP A 115 -7.81 24.41 13.42
CA ASP A 115 -8.34 25.73 13.70
C ASP A 115 -9.70 25.98 13.00
N GLY A 116 -10.26 24.94 12.34
CA GLY A 116 -11.59 24.96 11.73
C GLY A 116 -11.66 25.67 10.37
N VAL A 117 -10.51 26.07 9.83
CA VAL A 117 -10.40 26.66 8.49
C VAL A 117 -10.27 25.53 7.48
N ASP A 118 -11.16 25.48 6.48
CA ASP A 118 -11.05 24.51 5.38
C ASP A 118 -9.87 24.91 4.49
N PRO A 119 -8.82 24.08 4.37
CA PRO A 119 -7.64 24.37 3.55
C PRO A 119 -7.77 23.97 2.07
N ILE A 120 -8.96 23.54 1.60
CA ILE A 120 -9.24 23.17 0.20
C ILE A 120 -10.19 24.16 -0.47
#